data_AF-A0AAN9IXT9-F1
#
_entry.id   AF-A0AAN9IXT9-F1
#
_cell.length_a   1.000
_cell.length_b   1.000
_cell.length_c   1.000
_cell.angle_alpha   90.00
_cell.angle_beta   90.00
_cell.angle_gamma   90.00
#
_symmetry.space_group_name_H-M   'P 1'
#
loop_
_entity.id
_entity.type
_entity.pdbx_description
1 polymer ?
#
loop_
_entity_poly.entity_id
_entity_poly.type
_entity_poly.pdbx_seq_one_letter_code
_entity_poly.pdbx_strand_id
1 'polypeptide(L)'
;MDELGFCDSVSRVIGTGRRTSIEDHFMCNYPHVMLSQLASVTESGIYICLATIVGSVENSDMLYNECSCKGSLFVKSSALYCENCARYIFNFVPRFV
;
A
#
# COMPACT_ATOMS: atom_id res chain seq x y z
N MET A 1 -11.29 13.02 22.59
CA MET A 1 -11.06 13.50 21.23
C MET A 1 -11.92 12.63 20.35
N ASP A 2 -12.98 13.22 19.82
CA ASP A 2 -14.16 12.53 19.30
C ASP A 2 -13.92 12.03 17.87
N GLU A 3 -13.73 10.72 17.71
CA GLU A 3 -13.44 10.07 16.40
C GLU A 3 -14.66 10.01 15.45
N LEU A 4 -15.84 10.44 15.89
CA LEU A 4 -17.07 10.39 15.09
C LEU A 4 -17.32 11.68 14.26
N GLY A 5 -16.46 12.70 14.36
CA GLY A 5 -16.71 14.03 13.78
C GLY A 5 -16.15 14.29 12.38
N PHE A 6 -15.24 13.45 11.87
CA PHE A 6 -14.54 13.77 10.62
C PHE A 6 -15.39 13.47 9.37
N CYS A 7 -16.02 12.30 9.29
CA CYS A 7 -16.83 11.93 8.13
C CYS A 7 -18.19 12.64 8.07
N ASP A 8 -18.79 12.96 9.22
CA ASP A 8 -20.10 13.63 9.32
C ASP A 8 -20.03 15.07 8.77
N SER A 9 -18.84 15.67 8.79
CA SER A 9 -18.54 16.98 8.20
C SER A 9 -18.38 16.93 6.68
N VAL A 10 -17.95 15.79 6.13
CA VAL A 10 -17.79 15.57 4.68
C VAL A 10 -19.16 15.29 4.01
N SER A 11 -20.05 14.58 4.71
CA SER A 11 -21.37 14.21 4.19
C SER A 11 -22.43 15.32 4.33
N ARG A 12 -22.20 16.35 5.15
CA ARG A 12 -23.16 17.47 5.38
C ARG A 12 -22.93 18.69 4.49
N VAL A 13 -22.56 18.49 3.23
CA VAL A 13 -22.72 19.53 2.20
C VAL A 13 -23.86 19.11 1.26
N ILE A 14 -25.07 19.11 1.79
CA ILE A 14 -26.29 19.09 0.96
C ILE A 14 -26.38 20.47 0.31
N GLY A 15 -25.80 20.64 -0.88
CA GLY A 15 -26.10 21.79 -1.74
C GLY A 15 -24.96 22.47 -2.48
N THR A 16 -23.68 22.11 -2.28
CA THR A 16 -22.59 22.58 -3.16
C THR A 16 -21.75 21.40 -3.58
N GLY A 17 -21.76 21.09 -4.88
CA GLY A 17 -21.11 19.93 -5.48
C GLY A 17 -19.58 19.99 -5.47
N ARG A 18 -18.97 20.05 -4.28
CA ARG A 18 -17.56 19.72 -4.14
C ARG A 18 -17.45 18.20 -4.22
N ARG A 19 -16.88 17.72 -5.32
CA ARG A 19 -16.39 16.33 -5.38
C ARG A 19 -15.45 16.13 -4.20
N THR A 20 -15.81 15.21 -3.31
CA THR A 20 -14.90 14.73 -2.27
C THR A 20 -13.65 14.18 -2.94
N SER A 21 -12.49 14.47 -2.35
CA SER A 21 -11.23 13.93 -2.87
C SER A 21 -11.20 12.41 -2.68
N ILE A 22 -10.33 11.73 -3.42
CA ILE A 22 -10.14 10.28 -3.27
C ILE A 22 -9.64 9.99 -1.86
N GLU A 23 -8.79 10.88 -1.33
CA GLU A 23 -8.25 10.84 0.01
C GLU A 23 -9.37 10.96 1.05
N ASP A 24 -10.25 11.95 0.95
CA ASP A 24 -11.37 12.10 1.90
C ASP A 24 -12.29 10.88 1.88
N HIS A 25 -12.56 10.35 0.67
CA HIS A 25 -13.34 9.13 0.53
C HIS A 25 -12.64 7.93 1.18
N PHE A 26 -11.34 7.76 0.96
CA PHE A 26 -10.57 6.69 1.60
C PHE A 26 -10.62 6.82 3.12
N MET A 27 -10.41 8.03 3.65
CA MET A 27 -10.39 8.30 5.08
C MET A 27 -11.72 8.02 5.78
N CYS A 28 -12.84 8.14 5.07
CA CYS A 28 -14.18 7.91 5.64
C CYS A 28 -14.65 6.45 5.58
N ASN A 29 -14.05 5.60 4.75
CA ASN A 29 -14.56 4.26 4.48
C ASN A 29 -13.89 3.15 5.29
N TYR A 30 -12.80 3.44 5.99
CA TYR A 30 -12.04 2.45 6.74
C TYR A 30 -11.90 2.83 8.21
N PRO A 31 -11.87 1.87 9.15
CA PRO A 31 -11.70 2.16 10.57
C PRO A 31 -10.34 2.80 10.85
N HIS A 32 -10.34 3.80 11.74
CA HIS A 32 -9.12 4.41 12.26
C HIS A 32 -8.71 3.63 13.50
N VAL A 33 -7.46 3.20 13.53
CA VAL A 33 -6.93 2.36 14.61
C VAL A 33 -5.56 2.84 15.04
N MET A 34 -5.25 2.68 16.32
CA MET A 34 -3.90 2.82 16.84
C MET A 34 -3.06 1.58 16.49
N LEU A 35 -1.74 1.76 16.30
CA LEU A 35 -0.82 0.63 16.08
C LEU A 35 -0.94 -0.46 17.17
N SER A 36 -1.17 -0.06 18.43
CA SER A 36 -1.35 -1.00 19.54
C SER A 36 -2.64 -1.84 19.42
N GLN A 37 -3.69 -1.29 18.81
CA GLN A 37 -4.95 -2.00 18.57
C GLN A 37 -4.81 -2.96 17.39
N LEU A 38 -4.04 -2.58 16.36
CA LEU A 38 -3.84 -3.40 15.16
C LEU A 38 -3.30 -4.80 15.48
N ALA A 39 -2.42 -4.93 16.49
CA ALA A 39 -1.90 -6.22 16.96
C ALA A 39 -2.97 -7.16 17.55
N SER A 40 -4.12 -6.61 17.94
CA SER A 40 -5.25 -7.36 18.51
C SER A 40 -6.41 -7.58 17.54
N VAL A 41 -6.33 -7.02 16.32
CA VAL A 41 -7.34 -7.21 15.29
C VAL A 41 -7.22 -8.62 14.72
N THR A 42 -8.32 -9.38 14.80
CA THR A 42 -8.38 -10.76 14.28
C THR A 42 -8.99 -10.86 12.89
N GLU A 43 -9.60 -9.78 12.41
CA GLU A 43 -10.29 -9.73 11.12
C GLU A 43 -9.37 -9.17 10.03
N SER A 44 -9.37 -9.81 8.87
CA SER A 44 -8.70 -9.27 7.70
C SER A 44 -9.47 -8.07 7.16
N GLY A 45 -8.79 -6.93 6.96
CA GLY A 45 -9.44 -5.70 6.50
C GLY A 45 -8.44 -4.61 6.13
N ILE A 46 -8.97 -3.49 5.67
CA ILE A 46 -8.21 -2.26 5.44
C ILE A 46 -8.45 -1.34 6.65
N TYR A 47 -7.37 -0.86 7.23
CA TYR A 47 -7.38 -0.01 8.42
C TYR A 47 -6.49 1.21 8.17
N ILE A 48 -6.88 2.34 8.77
CA ILE A 48 -6.12 3.58 8.69
C ILE A 48 -5.38 3.75 10.01
N CYS A 49 -4.06 3.94 9.91
CA CYS A 49 -3.23 4.23 11.07
C CYS A 49 -2.36 5.44 10.77
N LEU A 50 -2.31 6.37 11.72
CA LEU A 50 -1.32 7.44 11.73
C LEU A 50 -0.07 6.94 12.47
N ALA A 51 1.09 7.02 11.84
CA ALA A 51 2.34 6.54 12.41
C ALA A 51 3.54 7.40 11.95
N THR A 52 4.62 7.36 12.73
CA THR A 52 5.90 7.98 12.38
C THR A 52 6.87 6.88 11.93
N ILE A 53 7.51 7.08 10.78
CA ILE A 53 8.58 6.20 10.32
C ILE A 53 9.82 6.48 11.18
N VAL A 54 10.21 5.53 12.04
CA VAL A 54 11.36 5.66 12.95
C VAL A 54 12.66 5.06 12.40
N GLY A 55 12.58 4.36 11.28
CA GLY A 55 13.72 3.73 10.62
C GLY A 55 13.28 2.83 9.47
N SER A 56 14.24 2.39 8.67
CA SER A 56 14.09 1.37 7.63
C SER A 56 14.93 0.16 7.99
N VAL A 57 14.52 -1.03 7.55
CA VAL A 57 15.36 -2.23 7.70
C VAL A 57 16.54 -2.09 6.73
N GLU A 58 17.76 -1.95 7.25
CA GLU A 58 18.97 -2.00 6.43
C GLU A 58 19.19 -3.43 5.92
N ASN A 59 19.50 -3.59 4.63
CA ASN A 59 19.75 -4.86 3.94
C ASN A 59 18.54 -5.79 3.73
N SER A 60 17.30 -5.34 3.95
CA SER A 60 16.17 -6.06 3.35
C SER A 60 16.22 -5.85 1.84
N ASP A 61 16.20 -6.96 1.09
CA ASP A 61 15.91 -7.00 -0.35
C ASP A 61 14.46 -6.53 -0.61
N MET A 62 14.11 -5.32 -0.18
CA MET A 62 12.79 -4.70 -0.40
C MET A 62 12.53 -4.49 -1.88
N LEU A 63 13.54 -4.64 -2.72
CA LEU A 63 13.43 -4.60 -4.17
C LEU A 63 13.36 -6.02 -4.71
N TYR A 64 12.20 -6.42 -5.21
CA TYR A 64 12.11 -7.60 -6.07
C TYR A 64 12.07 -7.18 -7.53
N ASN A 65 12.74 -7.97 -8.36
CA ASN A 65 12.78 -7.75 -9.80
C ASN A 65 11.57 -8.45 -10.43
N GLU A 66 10.71 -7.68 -11.09
CA GLU A 66 9.48 -8.17 -11.71
C GLU A 66 9.58 -8.10 -13.24
N CYS A 67 9.19 -9.18 -13.93
CA CYS A 67 9.02 -9.17 -15.38
C CYS A 67 7.75 -8.40 -15.78
N SER A 68 7.66 -7.96 -17.04
CA SER A 68 6.42 -7.39 -17.59
C SER A 68 5.19 -8.32 -17.48
N CYS A 69 5.41 -9.64 -17.32
CA CYS A 69 4.36 -10.63 -17.11
C CYS A 69 3.95 -10.81 -15.62
N LYS A 70 4.47 -9.97 -14.72
CA LYS A 70 4.28 -10.04 -13.26
C LYS A 70 4.93 -11.24 -12.55
N GLY A 71 5.67 -12.07 -13.29
CA GLY A 71 6.49 -13.12 -12.70
C GLY A 71 7.78 -12.59 -12.10
N SER A 72 8.25 -13.25 -11.04
CA SER A 72 9.54 -12.97 -10.41
C SER A 72 10.70 -13.21 -11.37
N LEU A 73 11.77 -12.43 -11.21
CA LEU A 73 13.03 -12.60 -11.91
C LEU A 73 14.09 -13.15 -10.96
N PHE A 74 14.92 -14.05 -11.46
CA PHE A 74 16.04 -14.59 -10.72
C PHE A 74 17.33 -14.52 -11.53
N VAL A 75 18.47 -14.51 -10.83
CA VAL A 75 19.78 -14.45 -11.48
C VAL A 75 20.13 -15.82 -12.05
N LYS A 76 20.34 -15.89 -13.36
CA LYS A 76 20.79 -17.06 -14.11
C LYS A 76 21.89 -16.64 -15.08
N SER A 77 23.07 -17.26 -14.99
CA SER A 77 24.21 -16.93 -15.86
C SER A 77 24.55 -15.44 -15.88
N SER A 78 24.55 -14.79 -14.71
CA SER A 78 24.83 -13.36 -14.54
C SER A 78 23.82 -12.40 -15.20
N ALA A 79 22.66 -12.90 -15.64
CA ALA A 79 21.55 -12.10 -16.15
C ALA A 79 20.26 -12.45 -15.43
N LEU A 80 19.28 -11.55 -15.43
CA LEU A 80 17.96 -11.86 -14.91
C LEU A 80 17.17 -12.70 -15.90
N TYR A 81 16.53 -13.76 -15.41
CA TYR A 81 15.73 -14.67 -16.20
C TYR A 81 14.30 -14.75 -15.65
N CYS A 82 13.32 -14.74 -16.55
CA CYS A 82 11.93 -14.98 -16.21
C CYS A 82 11.56 -16.40 -16.64
N GLU A 83 11.11 -17.23 -15.70
CA GLU A 83 10.58 -18.57 -15.99
C GLU A 83 9.30 -18.52 -16.82
N ASN A 84 8.35 -17.64 -16.46
CA ASN A 84 7.07 -17.54 -17.17
C ASN A 84 7.23 -17.16 -18.65
N CYS A 85 8.19 -16.30 -18.97
CA CYS A 85 8.46 -15.89 -20.36
C CYS A 85 9.58 -16.68 -21.03
N ALA A 86 10.23 -17.59 -20.30
CA ALA A 86 11.39 -18.37 -20.74
C ALA A 86 12.51 -17.56 -21.41
N ARG A 87 12.77 -16.33 -20.95
CA ARG A 87 13.74 -15.42 -21.59
C ARG A 87 14.55 -14.60 -20.58
N TYR A 88 15.73 -14.14 -21.03
CA TYR A 88 16.54 -13.17 -20.31
C TYR A 88 15.91 -11.77 -20.38
N ILE A 89 15.97 -11.05 -19.28
CA ILE A 89 15.39 -9.71 -19.11
C ILE A 89 16.52 -8.72 -18.80
N PHE A 90 16.65 -7.73 -19.67
CA PHE A 90 17.66 -6.67 -19.54
C PHE A 90 17.06 -5.34 -19.07
N ASN A 91 15.76 -5.16 -19.27
CA ASN A 91 15.00 -4.00 -18.84
C ASN A 91 13.94 -4.44 -17.83
N PHE A 92 14.13 -4.07 -16.57
CA PHE A 92 13.15 -4.27 -15.50
C PHE A 92 13.11 -3.02 -14.63
N VAL A 93 12.01 -2.84 -13.91
CA VAL A 93 11.84 -1.75 -12.95
C VAL A 93 11.78 -2.39 -11.57
N PRO A 94 12.75 -2.14 -10.67
CA PRO A 94 12.68 -2.62 -9.29
C PRO A 94 11.39 -2.13 -8.63
N ARG A 95 10.72 -2.99 -7.88
CA ARG A 95 9.55 -2.62 -7.08
C ARG A 95 9.84 -2.78 -5.60
N PHE A 96 9.47 -1.77 -4.83
CA PHE A 96 9.41 -1.87 -3.38
C PHE A 96 8.27 -2.82 -2.99
N VAL A 97 8.56 -3.75 -2.09
CA VAL A 97 7.54 -4.51 -1.33
C VAL A 97 6.98 -3.61 -0.24
#